data_AF-A0A7X8CKS9-F1
#
_entry.id   AF-A0A7X8CKS9-F1
#
_cell.length_a   1.000
_cell.length_b   1.000
_cell.length_c   1.000
_cell.angle_alpha   90.00
_cell.angle_beta   90.00
_cell.angle_gamma   90.00
#
_symmetry.space_group_name_H-M   'P 1'
#
loop_
_entity.id
_entity.type
_entity.pdbx_description
1 polymer ?
#
loop_
_entity_poly.entity_id
_entity_poly.type
_entity_poly.pdbx_seq_one_letter_code
_entity_poly.pdbx_strand_id
1 'polypeptide(L)'
;MNDRERFIKIAHFERLGDPFVFRHWFWFETVERWRKEGMPAHVSPYDYVSLGKDRVEYLPVNTLTLSLRPYHNAPWPIAVDPQFERKILEEDENTVVIQEIDGGVVRFSKKDPTNMPQFIRYPVPDRKTWESFKTRFDPLTPTRFLENWQVISNTDFQRDPYLQGKSWNERDFALGVSAISLFGIFRDMMGLTGISYALYDDPKLIEEMMDHMVYFSLEIFKKIFAAGITFDFVNLWEDMCYRSGLLVSPKIVKEMMVPRYRILTDFLRKHGV
;
A
#
# COMPACT_ATOMS: atom_id res chain seq x y z
N MET A 1 8.55 28.65 -1.69
CA MET A 1 8.74 27.29 -1.18
C MET A 1 7.69 26.43 -1.84
N ASN A 2 8.09 25.45 -2.63
CA ASN A 2 7.14 24.51 -3.23
C ASN A 2 6.73 23.41 -2.23
N ASP A 3 5.82 22.52 -2.63
CA ASP A 3 5.28 21.46 -1.77
C ASP A 3 6.37 20.46 -1.36
N ARG A 4 7.31 20.15 -2.25
CA ARG A 4 8.46 19.28 -1.96
C ARG A 4 9.36 19.87 -0.88
N GLU A 5 9.80 21.11 -1.05
CA GLU A 5 10.65 21.81 -0.07
C GLU A 5 9.95 21.95 1.29
N ARG A 6 8.64 22.20 1.27
CA ARG A 6 7.82 22.25 2.48
C ARG A 6 7.83 20.90 3.19
N PHE A 7 7.54 19.82 2.46
CA PHE A 7 7.52 18.46 2.98
C PHE A 7 8.86 18.08 3.62
N ILE A 8 9.97 18.27 2.88
CA ILE A 8 11.32 17.94 3.37
C ILE A 8 11.62 18.69 4.68
N LYS A 9 11.36 20.00 4.75
CA LYS A 9 11.61 20.77 5.98
C LYS A 9 10.73 20.33 7.15
N ILE A 10 9.49 19.89 6.90
CA ILE A 10 8.62 19.34 7.94
C ILE A 10 9.14 17.97 8.41
N ALA A 11 9.50 17.08 7.47
CA ALA A 11 10.03 15.74 7.77
C ALA A 11 11.36 15.78 8.54
N HIS A 12 12.18 16.82 8.32
CA HIS A 12 13.41 17.08 9.07
C HIS A 12 13.21 17.91 10.35
N PHE A 13 11.98 18.15 10.77
CA PHE A 13 11.64 18.91 11.99
C PHE A 13 12.13 20.37 11.99
N GLU A 14 12.38 20.96 10.82
CA GLU A 14 12.80 22.37 10.68
C GLU A 14 11.62 23.35 10.72
N ARG A 15 10.39 22.84 10.55
CA ARG A 15 9.15 23.62 10.57
C ARG A 15 8.18 23.09 11.62
N LEU A 16 8.53 23.30 12.89
CA LEU A 16 7.69 22.91 14.02
C LEU A 16 6.36 23.69 14.01
N GLY A 17 5.23 22.98 14.12
CA GLY A 17 3.90 23.57 14.20
C GLY A 17 3.20 23.80 12.85
N ASP A 18 3.89 23.58 11.73
CA ASP A 18 3.27 23.59 10.42
C ASP A 18 2.43 22.32 10.20
N PRO A 19 1.13 22.43 9.84
CA PRO A 19 0.36 21.26 9.45
C PRO A 19 0.84 20.76 8.08
N PHE A 20 0.87 19.44 7.93
CA PHE A 20 1.04 18.79 6.63
C PHE A 20 -0.06 17.75 6.45
N VAL A 21 -0.82 17.87 5.37
CA VAL A 21 -1.94 16.96 5.10
C VAL A 21 -1.44 15.80 4.24
N PHE A 22 -0.98 14.73 4.89
CA PHE A 22 -0.36 13.57 4.26
C PHE A 22 -1.40 12.63 3.61
N ARG A 23 -1.98 13.05 2.47
CA ARG A 23 -2.98 12.33 1.67
C ARG A 23 -4.28 11.99 2.43
N HIS A 24 -5.40 11.89 1.69
CA HIS A 24 -6.68 11.45 2.26
C HIS A 24 -7.13 10.13 1.64
N TRP A 25 -7.88 9.35 2.41
CA TRP A 25 -8.62 8.20 1.88
C TRP A 25 -10.10 8.51 2.07
N PHE A 26 -10.91 8.22 1.06
CA PHE A 26 -12.33 8.54 1.10
C PHE A 26 -13.14 7.29 0.81
N TRP A 27 -14.16 7.04 1.61
CA TRP A 27 -15.20 6.14 1.16
C TRP A 27 -15.87 6.73 -0.09
N PHE A 28 -16.12 5.91 -1.12
CA PHE A 28 -16.82 6.35 -2.32
C PHE A 28 -18.14 7.06 -1.98
N GLU A 29 -18.85 6.54 -0.99
CA GLU A 29 -20.11 7.06 -0.48
C GLU A 29 -19.97 8.46 0.14
N THR A 30 -18.82 8.75 0.76
CA THR A 30 -18.50 10.10 1.24
C THR A 30 -18.37 11.06 0.06
N VAL A 31 -17.67 10.64 -1.01
CA VAL A 31 -17.53 11.46 -2.22
C VAL A 31 -18.87 11.64 -2.93
N GLU A 32 -19.68 10.59 -3.01
CA GLU A 32 -21.04 10.67 -3.56
C GLU A 32 -21.92 11.63 -2.75
N ARG A 33 -21.83 11.59 -1.41
CA ARG A 33 -22.56 12.50 -0.54
C ARG A 33 -22.11 13.94 -0.76
N TRP A 34 -20.82 14.23 -0.75
CA TRP A 34 -20.29 15.58 -0.97
C TRP A 34 -20.70 16.16 -2.32
N ARG A 35 -20.75 15.34 -3.38
CA ARG A 35 -21.28 15.77 -4.68
C ARG A 35 -22.74 16.20 -4.62
N LYS A 36 -23.57 15.47 -3.86
CA LYS A 36 -24.99 15.83 -3.64
C LYS A 36 -25.14 17.08 -2.78
N GLU A 37 -24.17 17.35 -1.90
CA GLU A 37 -24.12 18.52 -1.02
C GLU A 37 -23.49 19.77 -1.69
N GLY A 38 -23.04 19.67 -2.94
CA GLY A 38 -22.57 20.81 -3.73
C GLY A 38 -21.11 20.78 -4.19
N MET A 39 -20.35 19.72 -3.91
CA MET A 39 -19.01 19.55 -4.46
C MET A 39 -19.08 19.39 -5.99
N PRO A 40 -18.42 20.23 -6.81
CA PRO A 40 -18.50 20.12 -8.26
C PRO A 40 -18.00 18.77 -8.77
N ALA A 41 -18.74 18.14 -9.68
CA ALA A 41 -18.44 16.79 -10.17
C ALA A 41 -17.06 16.67 -10.85
N HIS A 42 -16.58 17.76 -11.45
CA HIS A 42 -15.28 17.81 -12.13
C HIS A 42 -14.10 18.07 -11.18
N VAL A 43 -14.34 18.46 -9.92
CA VAL A 43 -13.27 18.71 -8.95
C VAL A 43 -12.85 17.40 -8.29
N SER A 44 -11.55 17.22 -8.11
CA SER A 44 -11.03 16.08 -7.34
C SER A 44 -11.38 16.28 -5.86
N PRO A 45 -11.89 15.26 -5.14
CA PRO A 45 -12.10 15.39 -3.69
C PRO A 45 -10.79 15.69 -2.95
N TYR A 46 -9.64 15.29 -3.51
CA TYR A 46 -8.33 15.64 -2.99
C TYR A 46 -8.08 17.15 -3.01
N ASP A 47 -8.36 17.83 -4.12
CA ASP A 47 -8.21 19.29 -4.26
C ASP A 47 -9.13 20.04 -3.30
N TYR A 48 -10.33 19.50 -3.08
CA TYR A 48 -11.35 20.11 -2.25
C TYR A 48 -10.97 20.09 -0.75
N VAL A 49 -10.33 19.01 -0.28
CA VAL A 49 -9.99 18.83 1.13
C VAL A 49 -8.58 19.31 1.46
N SER A 50 -7.61 19.14 0.55
CA SER A 50 -6.23 19.61 0.77
C SER A 50 -6.08 21.13 0.67
N LEU A 51 -7.13 21.84 0.24
CA LEU A 51 -7.11 23.27 -0.08
C LEU A 51 -5.96 23.64 -1.03
N GLY A 52 -5.55 22.69 -1.89
CA GLY A 52 -4.46 22.85 -2.85
C GLY A 52 -3.07 22.97 -2.22
N LYS A 53 -2.85 22.42 -1.02
CA LYS A 53 -1.55 22.40 -0.34
C LYS A 53 -1.07 20.96 -0.13
N ASP A 54 0.25 20.78 -0.07
CA ASP A 54 0.89 19.52 0.31
C ASP A 54 0.68 18.37 -0.69
N ARG A 55 0.95 18.62 -1.99
CA ARG A 55 0.89 17.57 -3.01
C ARG A 55 1.89 16.45 -2.69
N VAL A 56 1.36 15.23 -2.66
CA VAL A 56 2.09 13.98 -2.44
C VAL A 56 1.70 13.02 -3.55
N GLU A 57 2.69 12.45 -4.23
CA GLU A 57 2.51 11.42 -5.26
C GLU A 57 3.29 10.16 -4.86
N TYR A 58 2.93 9.03 -5.45
CA TYR A 58 3.68 7.78 -5.32
C TYR A 58 4.19 7.35 -6.70
N LEU A 59 5.39 6.76 -6.73
CA LEU A 59 5.83 6.07 -7.94
C LEU A 59 4.86 4.92 -8.26
N PRO A 60 4.47 4.73 -9.53
CA PRO A 60 3.48 3.74 -9.93
C PRO A 60 4.07 2.33 -9.94
N VAL A 61 4.31 1.80 -8.74
CA VAL A 61 4.91 0.50 -8.47
C VAL A 61 4.00 -0.32 -7.56
N ASN A 62 3.66 -1.53 -7.98
CA ASN A 62 2.77 -2.45 -7.27
C ASN A 62 3.52 -3.22 -6.18
N THR A 63 3.51 -2.74 -4.94
CA THR A 63 4.30 -3.31 -3.83
C THR A 63 3.49 -3.73 -2.58
N LEU A 64 2.23 -3.33 -2.44
CA LEU A 64 1.43 -3.58 -1.23
C LEU A 64 0.08 -4.23 -1.55
N THR A 65 -0.96 -3.43 -1.65
CA THR A 65 -2.36 -3.83 -1.86
C THR A 65 -2.92 -3.05 -3.04
N LEU A 66 -3.80 -3.69 -3.81
CA LEU A 66 -4.50 -3.05 -4.91
C LEU A 66 -5.83 -2.51 -4.42
N SER A 67 -6.17 -1.28 -4.82
CA SER A 67 -7.51 -0.74 -4.62
C SER A 67 -8.34 -1.02 -5.86
N LEU A 68 -9.21 -2.04 -5.80
CA LEU A 68 -10.02 -2.44 -6.95
C LEU A 68 -11.26 -1.56 -7.17
N ARG A 69 -11.50 -0.60 -6.29
CA ARG A 69 -12.67 0.28 -6.35
C ARG A 69 -12.28 1.77 -6.24
N PRO A 70 -13.14 2.68 -6.73
CA PRO A 70 -12.89 4.11 -6.63
C PRO A 70 -12.59 4.57 -5.20
N TYR A 71 -11.73 5.58 -5.10
CA TYR A 71 -11.35 6.26 -3.85
C TYR A 71 -10.75 5.37 -2.75
N HIS A 72 -10.20 4.19 -3.09
CA HIS A 72 -9.63 3.23 -2.13
C HIS A 72 -10.68 2.47 -1.31
N ASN A 73 -11.87 2.24 -1.85
CA ASN A 73 -12.83 1.33 -1.23
C ASN A 73 -12.35 -0.12 -1.28
N ALA A 74 -12.73 -0.88 -0.24
CA ALA A 74 -12.54 -2.33 -0.18
C ALA A 74 -13.21 -3.05 -1.37
N PRO A 75 -12.72 -4.22 -1.79
CA PRO A 75 -11.61 -4.99 -1.19
C PRO A 75 -10.22 -4.43 -1.55
N TRP A 76 -9.26 -4.69 -0.65
CA TRP A 76 -7.84 -4.37 -0.83
C TRP A 76 -7.01 -5.66 -0.98
N PRO A 77 -7.19 -6.42 -2.07
CA PRO A 77 -6.42 -7.63 -2.26
C PRO A 77 -4.93 -7.32 -2.34
N ILE A 78 -4.13 -8.28 -1.91
CA ILE A 78 -2.67 -8.16 -1.94
C ILE A 78 -2.19 -8.09 -3.40
N ALA A 79 -1.24 -7.19 -3.68
CA ALA A 79 -0.66 -7.03 -5.01
C ALA A 79 0.28 -8.20 -5.35
N VAL A 80 -0.28 -9.36 -5.69
CA VAL A 80 0.48 -10.54 -6.12
C VAL A 80 0.67 -10.54 -7.64
N ASP A 81 1.75 -11.17 -8.11
CA ASP A 81 2.07 -11.26 -9.54
C ASP A 81 2.71 -12.62 -9.88
N PRO A 82 2.11 -13.47 -10.75
CA PRO A 82 0.84 -13.24 -11.44
C PRO A 82 -0.33 -13.17 -10.45
N GLN A 83 -1.43 -12.56 -10.87
CA GLN A 83 -2.68 -12.59 -10.13
C GLN A 83 -3.36 -13.95 -10.24
N PHE A 84 -4.21 -14.29 -9.26
CA PHE A 84 -5.15 -15.40 -9.38
C PHE A 84 -6.32 -14.99 -10.28
N GLU A 85 -6.93 -15.96 -10.95
CA GLU A 85 -8.19 -15.74 -11.65
C GLU A 85 -9.28 -15.34 -10.64
N ARG A 86 -9.88 -14.18 -10.87
CA ARG A 86 -11.03 -13.69 -10.09
C ARG A 86 -12.30 -14.40 -10.56
N LYS A 87 -12.94 -15.15 -9.68
CA LYS A 87 -14.13 -15.96 -10.04
C LYS A 87 -15.19 -15.97 -8.96
N ILE A 88 -16.45 -15.99 -9.38
CA ILE A 88 -17.59 -16.24 -8.49
C ILE A 88 -17.61 -17.73 -8.17
N LEU A 89 -17.66 -18.06 -6.89
CA LEU A 89 -17.73 -19.44 -6.39
C LEU A 89 -19.17 -19.83 -6.04
N GLU A 90 -19.92 -18.88 -5.49
CA GLU A 90 -21.30 -19.06 -5.03
C GLU A 90 -22.02 -17.71 -5.12
N GLU A 91 -23.30 -17.74 -5.47
CA GLU A 91 -24.15 -16.55 -5.51
C GLU A 91 -25.59 -16.92 -5.11
N ASP A 92 -26.14 -16.18 -4.15
CA ASP A 92 -27.52 -16.30 -3.70
C ASP A 92 -28.26 -14.95 -3.84
N GLU A 93 -29.50 -14.84 -3.35
CA GLU A 93 -30.29 -13.61 -3.45
C GLU A 93 -29.63 -12.38 -2.76
N ASN A 94 -28.86 -12.61 -1.70
CA ASN A 94 -28.32 -11.58 -0.81
C ASN A 94 -26.79 -11.45 -0.88
N THR A 95 -26.06 -12.50 -1.26
CA THR A 95 -24.60 -12.52 -1.18
C THR A 95 -23.93 -13.10 -2.42
N VAL A 96 -22.65 -12.76 -2.57
CA VAL A 96 -21.76 -13.35 -3.58
C VAL A 96 -20.43 -13.72 -2.93
N VAL A 97 -19.99 -14.96 -3.16
CA VAL A 97 -18.69 -15.47 -2.72
C VAL A 97 -17.73 -15.46 -3.89
N ILE A 98 -16.58 -14.82 -3.71
CA ILE A 98 -15.61 -14.56 -4.77
C ILE A 98 -14.23 -15.04 -4.32
N GLN A 99 -13.52 -15.73 -5.20
CA GLN A 99 -12.07 -15.81 -5.11
C GLN A 99 -11.48 -14.54 -5.72
N GLU A 100 -10.75 -13.77 -4.91
CA GLU A 100 -10.12 -12.52 -5.35
C GLU A 100 -8.76 -12.77 -6.00
N ILE A 101 -8.22 -11.72 -6.60
CA ILE A 101 -6.96 -11.74 -7.38
C ILE A 101 -5.72 -12.10 -6.54
N ASP A 102 -5.80 -12.05 -5.22
CA ASP A 102 -4.75 -12.49 -4.29
C ASP A 102 -4.89 -13.94 -3.84
N GLY A 103 -5.93 -14.65 -4.31
CA GLY A 103 -6.22 -16.05 -3.97
C GLY A 103 -7.04 -16.23 -2.69
N GLY A 104 -7.36 -15.14 -1.98
CA GLY A 104 -8.30 -15.14 -0.86
C GLY A 104 -9.74 -15.39 -1.33
N VAL A 105 -10.58 -15.90 -0.43
CA VAL A 105 -12.02 -16.08 -0.67
C VAL A 105 -12.79 -15.18 0.28
N VAL A 106 -13.67 -14.36 -0.27
CA VAL A 106 -14.44 -13.36 0.45
C VAL A 106 -15.91 -13.42 0.06
N ARG A 107 -16.80 -13.01 0.98
CA ARG A 107 -18.24 -12.89 0.75
C ARG A 107 -18.65 -11.42 0.84
N PHE A 108 -19.32 -10.93 -0.19
CA PHE A 108 -19.90 -9.60 -0.24
C PHE A 108 -21.41 -9.65 -0.01
N SER A 109 -21.93 -8.61 0.63
CA SER A 109 -23.37 -8.29 0.61
C SER A 109 -23.72 -7.64 -0.73
N LYS A 110 -24.79 -8.11 -1.39
CA LYS A 110 -25.33 -7.45 -2.59
C LYS A 110 -26.03 -6.13 -2.26
N LYS A 111 -26.57 -6.03 -1.05
CA LYS A 111 -27.25 -4.82 -0.55
C LYS A 111 -26.25 -3.70 -0.24
N ASP A 112 -25.15 -4.06 0.42
CA ASP A 112 -24.13 -3.12 0.90
C ASP A 112 -22.75 -3.55 0.37
N PRO A 113 -22.52 -3.49 -0.95
CA PRO A 113 -21.35 -4.09 -1.58
C PRO A 113 -20.04 -3.40 -1.20
N THR A 114 -20.11 -2.15 -0.72
CA THR A 114 -18.99 -1.30 -0.32
C THR A 114 -18.49 -1.57 1.09
N ASN A 115 -19.30 -2.23 1.93
CA ASN A 115 -18.86 -2.66 3.25
C ASN A 115 -17.70 -3.65 3.17
N MET A 116 -16.95 -3.75 4.26
CA MET A 116 -15.92 -4.77 4.39
C MET A 116 -16.51 -6.17 4.16
N PRO A 117 -15.98 -6.95 3.21
CA PRO A 117 -16.47 -8.29 3.00
C PRO A 117 -16.11 -9.20 4.17
N GLN A 118 -16.85 -10.30 4.29
CA GLN A 118 -16.47 -11.38 5.20
C GLN A 118 -15.34 -12.19 4.57
N PHE A 119 -14.21 -12.31 5.26
CA PHE A 119 -13.12 -13.21 4.86
C PHE A 119 -13.50 -14.65 5.19
N ILE A 120 -13.58 -15.51 4.17
CA ILE A 120 -13.89 -16.94 4.30
C ILE A 120 -12.61 -17.76 4.37
N ARG A 121 -11.65 -17.48 3.48
CA ARG A 121 -10.38 -18.20 3.40
C ARG A 121 -9.26 -17.25 3.02
N TYR A 122 -8.16 -17.33 3.75
CA TYR A 122 -6.96 -16.55 3.46
C TYR A 122 -6.02 -17.30 2.50
N PRO A 123 -5.19 -16.58 1.70
CA PRO A 123 -4.40 -17.19 0.65
C PRO A 123 -3.19 -18.00 1.16
N VAL A 124 -2.69 -17.75 2.36
CA VAL A 124 -1.51 -18.41 2.95
C VAL A 124 -1.77 -18.79 4.41
N PRO A 125 -2.59 -19.82 4.69
CA PRO A 125 -2.87 -20.22 6.07
C PRO A 125 -1.68 -20.91 6.76
N ASP A 126 -0.69 -21.39 6.00
CA ASP A 126 0.39 -22.23 6.51
C ASP A 126 1.69 -22.11 5.68
N ARG A 127 2.77 -22.68 6.23
CA ARG A 127 4.10 -22.75 5.60
C ARG A 127 4.06 -23.41 4.22
N LYS A 128 3.32 -24.51 4.07
CA LYS A 128 3.26 -25.25 2.80
C LYS A 128 2.73 -24.35 1.68
N THR A 129 1.70 -23.57 1.99
CA THR A 129 1.10 -22.62 1.04
C THR A 129 2.07 -21.46 0.76
N TRP A 130 2.79 -20.97 1.78
CA TRP A 130 3.80 -19.91 1.63
C TRP A 130 4.88 -20.28 0.62
N GLU A 131 5.40 -21.51 0.64
CA GLU A 131 6.48 -21.94 -0.27
C GLU A 131 6.14 -21.75 -1.75
N SER A 132 4.89 -22.01 -2.13
CA SER A 132 4.43 -21.76 -3.50
C SER A 132 4.01 -20.30 -3.71
N PHE A 133 3.38 -19.67 -2.72
CA PHE A 133 2.87 -18.31 -2.80
C PHE A 133 3.97 -17.26 -2.90
N LYS A 134 5.12 -17.45 -2.24
CA LYS A 134 6.24 -16.49 -2.22
C LYS A 134 6.82 -16.17 -3.59
N THR A 135 6.70 -17.10 -4.54
CA THR A 135 7.07 -16.88 -5.95
C THR A 135 6.30 -15.73 -6.60
N ARG A 136 5.11 -15.40 -6.07
CA ARG A 136 4.32 -14.27 -6.53
C ARG A 136 4.81 -12.92 -6.01
N PHE A 137 5.82 -12.90 -5.13
CA PHE A 137 6.52 -11.71 -4.65
C PHE A 137 7.94 -11.67 -5.21
N ASP A 138 8.06 -11.75 -6.53
CA ASP A 138 9.32 -11.50 -7.22
C ASP A 138 9.41 -10.00 -7.59
N PRO A 139 10.40 -9.26 -7.05
CA PRO A 139 10.57 -7.84 -7.36
C PRO A 139 11.03 -7.59 -8.80
N LEU A 140 11.54 -8.63 -9.49
CA LEU A 140 12.04 -8.54 -10.86
C LEU A 140 10.93 -8.72 -11.90
N THR A 141 9.74 -9.15 -11.49
CA THR A 141 8.61 -9.30 -12.42
C THR A 141 8.29 -7.95 -13.09
N PRO A 142 8.31 -7.85 -14.44
CA PRO A 142 8.19 -6.56 -15.14
C PRO A 142 6.93 -5.78 -14.79
N THR A 143 5.79 -6.47 -14.62
CA THR A 143 4.46 -5.93 -14.32
C THR A 143 4.33 -5.32 -12.91
N ARG A 144 5.38 -5.43 -12.08
CA ARG A 144 5.51 -4.66 -10.82
C ARG A 144 5.60 -3.17 -11.06
N PHE A 145 6.18 -2.77 -12.18
CA PHE A 145 6.29 -1.38 -12.57
C PHE A 145 5.27 -1.10 -13.66
N LEU A 146 4.37 -0.14 -13.43
CA LEU A 146 3.37 0.20 -14.43
C LEU A 146 4.01 0.83 -15.67
N GLU A 147 3.27 0.85 -16.77
CA GLU A 147 3.73 1.51 -17.99
C GLU A 147 4.12 2.97 -17.72
N ASN A 148 5.23 3.40 -18.31
CA ASN A 148 5.79 4.75 -18.17
C ASN A 148 6.20 5.16 -16.74
N TRP A 149 6.42 4.20 -15.82
CA TRP A 149 6.81 4.51 -14.44
C TRP A 149 8.08 5.37 -14.29
N GLN A 150 8.99 5.37 -15.29
CA GLN A 150 10.22 6.16 -15.24
C GLN A 150 9.99 7.67 -15.37
N VAL A 151 8.84 8.09 -15.88
CA VAL A 151 8.46 9.49 -16.07
C VAL A 151 7.17 9.77 -15.33
N ILE A 152 6.88 11.05 -15.10
CA ILE A 152 5.62 11.47 -14.50
C ILE A 152 4.50 11.07 -15.45
N SER A 153 3.80 10.03 -15.05
CA SER A 153 2.60 9.48 -15.68
C SER A 153 1.76 8.89 -14.55
N ASN A 154 0.45 8.78 -14.74
CA ASN A 154 -0.42 8.08 -13.80
C ASN A 154 -0.38 8.63 -12.35
N THR A 155 -0.25 9.94 -12.19
CA THR A 155 -0.38 10.60 -10.88
C THR A 155 -1.81 10.48 -10.33
N ASP A 156 -2.01 10.53 -9.02
CA ASP A 156 -3.37 10.58 -8.43
C ASP A 156 -4.16 11.78 -8.99
N PHE A 157 -3.42 12.80 -9.43
CA PHE A 157 -3.88 13.96 -10.16
C PHE A 157 -3.48 13.83 -11.64
N GLN A 158 -4.01 12.84 -12.38
CA GLN A 158 -3.77 12.58 -13.82
C GLN A 158 -4.03 13.79 -14.76
N ARG A 159 -4.23 14.99 -14.21
CA ARG A 159 -4.79 16.18 -14.84
C ARG A 159 -3.84 17.37 -14.90
N ASP A 160 -2.58 17.22 -14.49
CA ASP A 160 -1.59 18.23 -14.79
C ASP A 160 -0.89 17.89 -16.13
N PRO A 161 -1.41 18.40 -17.27
CA PRO A 161 -0.82 18.12 -18.58
C PRO A 161 0.61 18.65 -18.71
N TYR A 162 1.02 19.62 -17.87
CA TYR A 162 2.36 20.21 -17.93
C TYR A 162 3.43 19.34 -17.29
N LEU A 163 3.05 18.33 -16.52
CA LEU A 163 3.97 17.39 -15.90
C LEU A 163 4.09 16.07 -16.67
N GLN A 164 3.12 15.73 -17.51
CA GLN A 164 3.11 14.44 -18.20
C GLN A 164 4.35 14.26 -19.07
N GLY A 165 5.04 13.13 -18.89
CA GLY A 165 6.27 12.78 -19.61
C GLY A 165 7.55 13.44 -19.08
N LYS A 166 7.47 14.33 -18.08
CA LYS A 166 8.67 14.92 -17.44
C LYS A 166 9.35 13.93 -16.51
N SER A 167 10.61 14.18 -16.20
CA SER A 167 11.32 13.41 -15.19
C SER A 167 10.70 13.64 -13.82
N TRP A 168 10.61 12.58 -13.01
CA TRP A 168 10.27 12.71 -11.59
C TRP A 168 11.19 13.66 -10.83
N ASN A 169 12.44 13.84 -11.27
CA ASN A 169 13.39 14.74 -10.61
C ASN A 169 13.09 16.23 -10.87
N GLU A 170 12.21 16.55 -11.82
CA GLU A 170 11.79 17.93 -12.14
C GLU A 170 10.54 18.38 -11.35
N ARG A 171 10.00 17.51 -10.50
CA ARG A 171 8.79 17.77 -9.71
C ARG A 171 8.99 18.85 -8.64
N ASP A 172 7.88 19.45 -8.24
CA ASP A 172 7.78 20.41 -7.14
C ASP A 172 6.94 19.91 -5.96
N PHE A 173 6.58 18.62 -5.96
CA PHE A 173 5.80 17.90 -4.95
C PHE A 173 6.57 16.75 -4.31
N ALA A 174 6.12 16.28 -3.14
CA ALA A 174 6.72 15.15 -2.46
C ALA A 174 6.42 13.84 -3.21
N LEU A 175 7.44 13.04 -3.49
CA LEU A 175 7.30 11.75 -4.15
C LEU A 175 7.66 10.61 -3.20
N GLY A 176 6.80 9.61 -3.12
CA GLY A 176 6.98 8.44 -2.28
C GLY A 176 7.09 7.14 -3.05
N VAL A 177 7.58 6.12 -2.35
CA VAL A 177 7.43 4.72 -2.76
C VAL A 177 6.86 3.94 -1.59
N SER A 178 5.93 3.04 -1.87
CA SER A 178 5.45 2.11 -0.85
C SER A 178 6.43 0.94 -0.71
N ALA A 179 6.95 0.73 0.49
CA ALA A 179 7.62 -0.52 0.85
C ALA A 179 6.57 -1.58 1.20
N ILE A 180 6.93 -2.86 1.07
CA ILE A 180 6.05 -3.93 1.51
C ILE A 180 6.03 -4.04 3.05
N SER A 181 4.87 -4.37 3.60
CA SER A 181 4.63 -4.53 5.04
C SER A 181 5.32 -5.77 5.61
N LEU A 182 5.72 -5.72 6.88
CA LEU A 182 6.32 -6.83 7.63
C LEU A 182 5.35 -7.50 8.62
N PHE A 183 4.13 -6.97 8.80
CA PHE A 183 3.09 -7.61 9.60
C PHE A 183 1.72 -7.53 8.93
N GLY A 184 1.29 -6.33 8.54
CA GLY A 184 -0.03 -6.08 7.94
C GLY A 184 -0.33 -7.00 6.75
N ILE A 185 0.61 -7.16 5.83
CA ILE A 185 0.41 -8.05 4.67
C ILE A 185 0.30 -9.53 5.09
N PHE A 186 0.99 -9.96 6.14
CA PHE A 186 0.88 -11.34 6.63
C PHE A 186 -0.46 -11.57 7.33
N ARG A 187 -0.98 -10.55 8.00
CA ARG A 187 -2.34 -10.60 8.53
C ARG A 187 -3.35 -10.73 7.39
N ASP A 188 -3.14 -10.06 6.26
CA ASP A 188 -4.00 -10.22 5.08
C ASP A 188 -3.81 -11.59 4.41
N MET A 189 -2.61 -12.19 4.52
CA MET A 189 -2.30 -13.52 3.99
C MET A 189 -2.79 -14.69 4.84
N MET A 190 -2.80 -14.55 6.17
CA MET A 190 -3.08 -15.64 7.13
C MET A 190 -4.38 -15.42 7.92
N GLY A 191 -4.91 -14.20 7.90
CA GLY A 191 -5.92 -13.72 8.83
C GLY A 191 -5.34 -13.36 10.19
N LEU A 192 -6.11 -12.59 10.97
CA LEU A 192 -5.69 -12.15 12.30
C LEU A 192 -5.40 -13.33 13.24
N THR A 193 -6.30 -14.31 13.30
CA THR A 193 -6.10 -15.51 14.12
C THR A 193 -4.88 -16.31 13.65
N GLY A 194 -4.71 -16.48 12.33
CA GLY A 194 -3.61 -17.25 11.77
C GLY A 194 -2.25 -16.67 12.09
N ILE A 195 -2.06 -15.36 11.86
CA ILE A 195 -0.80 -14.69 12.20
C ILE A 195 -0.54 -14.68 13.71
N SER A 196 -1.58 -14.52 14.55
CA SER A 196 -1.43 -14.56 16.01
C SER A 196 -0.87 -15.89 16.51
N TYR A 197 -1.29 -17.03 15.95
CA TYR A 197 -0.71 -18.34 16.29
C TYR A 197 0.66 -18.54 15.66
N ALA A 198 0.83 -18.20 14.38
CA ALA A 198 2.08 -18.44 13.65
C ALA A 198 3.29 -17.73 14.27
N LEU A 199 3.08 -16.56 14.89
CA LEU A 199 4.12 -15.84 15.64
C LEU A 199 4.75 -16.64 16.80
N TYR A 200 4.03 -17.61 17.35
CA TYR A 200 4.51 -18.45 18.46
C TYR A 200 4.75 -19.90 18.06
N ASP A 201 3.90 -20.44 17.18
CA ASP A 201 3.97 -21.85 16.76
C ASP A 201 5.03 -22.09 15.67
N ASP A 202 5.25 -21.11 14.77
CA ASP A 202 6.29 -21.17 13.72
C ASP A 202 6.92 -19.77 13.49
N PRO A 203 7.63 -19.20 14.50
CA PRO A 203 8.25 -17.88 14.37
C PRO A 203 9.27 -17.82 13.22
N LYS A 204 9.90 -18.95 12.88
CA LYS A 204 10.83 -19.06 11.76
C LYS A 204 10.15 -18.82 10.41
N LEU A 205 8.89 -19.24 10.25
CA LEU A 205 8.11 -18.92 9.04
C LEU A 205 7.94 -17.42 8.91
N ILE A 206 7.55 -16.76 9.99
CA ILE A 206 7.33 -15.32 9.98
C ILE A 206 8.64 -14.57 9.70
N GLU A 207 9.76 -14.98 10.31
CA GLU A 207 11.07 -14.41 10.00
C GLU A 207 11.44 -14.57 8.52
N GLU A 208 11.24 -15.75 7.94
CA GLU A 208 11.47 -16.02 6.51
C GLU A 208 10.60 -15.13 5.62
N MET A 209 9.31 -15.01 5.95
CA MET A 209 8.38 -14.12 5.24
C MET A 209 8.85 -12.67 5.31
N MET A 210 9.26 -12.18 6.49
CA MET A 210 9.79 -10.82 6.65
C MET A 210 11.08 -10.61 5.85
N ASP A 211 12.00 -11.58 5.86
CA ASP A 211 13.24 -11.49 5.07
C ASP A 211 12.96 -11.42 3.57
N HIS A 212 11.98 -12.20 3.09
CA HIS A 212 11.52 -12.14 1.70
C HIS A 212 10.93 -10.76 1.36
N MET A 213 10.15 -10.17 2.27
CA MET A 213 9.57 -8.83 2.08
C MET A 213 10.62 -7.72 2.09
N VAL A 214 11.67 -7.84 2.93
CA VAL A 214 12.82 -6.92 2.89
C VAL A 214 13.55 -7.03 1.56
N TYR A 215 13.86 -8.25 1.12
CA TYR A 215 14.49 -8.50 -0.19
C TYR A 215 13.67 -7.86 -1.32
N PHE A 216 12.36 -8.12 -1.34
CA PHE A 216 11.44 -7.57 -2.32
C PHE A 216 11.50 -6.03 -2.36
N SER A 217 11.39 -5.36 -1.20
CA SER A 217 11.45 -3.89 -1.13
C SER A 217 12.80 -3.34 -1.60
N LEU A 218 13.91 -3.96 -1.19
CA LEU A 218 15.25 -3.51 -1.57
C LEU A 218 15.49 -3.58 -3.08
N GLU A 219 15.09 -4.67 -3.73
CA GLU A 219 15.26 -4.81 -5.18
C GLU A 219 14.41 -3.81 -5.97
N ILE A 220 13.20 -3.51 -5.50
CA ILE A 220 12.38 -2.43 -6.06
C ILE A 220 13.11 -1.09 -5.94
N PHE A 221 13.62 -0.74 -4.75
CA PHE A 221 14.34 0.52 -4.56
C PHE A 221 15.61 0.60 -5.40
N LYS A 222 16.41 -0.46 -5.46
CA LYS A 222 17.60 -0.53 -6.31
C LYS A 222 17.27 -0.25 -7.76
N LYS A 223 16.18 -0.82 -8.29
CA LYS A 223 15.74 -0.60 -9.67
C LYS A 223 15.30 0.84 -9.91
N ILE A 224 14.62 1.46 -8.96
CA ILE A 224 14.22 2.88 -9.04
C ILE A 224 15.46 3.78 -9.06
N PHE A 225 16.40 3.59 -8.13
CA PHE A 225 17.63 4.38 -8.09
C PHE A 225 18.54 4.14 -9.30
N ALA A 226 18.61 2.91 -9.82
CA ALA A 226 19.36 2.58 -11.04
C ALA A 226 18.79 3.29 -12.28
N ALA A 227 17.49 3.61 -12.28
CA ALA A 227 16.87 4.44 -13.31
C ALA A 227 17.13 5.95 -13.12
N GLY A 228 17.90 6.35 -12.10
CA GLY A 228 18.22 7.74 -11.81
C GLY A 228 17.11 8.53 -11.13
N ILE A 229 16.06 7.86 -10.63
CA ILE A 229 14.93 8.50 -9.98
C ILE A 229 15.20 8.65 -8.49
N THR A 230 14.98 9.86 -7.97
CA THR A 230 15.01 10.16 -6.53
C THR A 230 13.60 10.41 -5.99
N PHE A 231 13.34 9.97 -4.76
CA PHE A 231 12.08 10.15 -4.05
C PHE A 231 12.34 10.67 -2.64
N ASP A 232 11.34 11.28 -2.01
CA ASP A 232 11.48 12.06 -0.77
C ASP A 232 11.04 11.27 0.47
N PHE A 233 10.28 10.18 0.31
CA PHE A 233 9.86 9.34 1.43
C PHE A 233 9.54 7.90 1.02
N VAL A 234 9.45 7.03 2.03
CA VAL A 234 8.90 5.68 1.88
C VAL A 234 7.73 5.50 2.83
N ASN A 235 6.62 5.00 2.31
CA ASN A 235 5.48 4.59 3.13
C ASN A 235 5.63 3.12 3.50
N LEU A 236 5.62 2.84 4.81
CA LEU A 236 5.59 1.50 5.39
C LEU A 236 4.26 1.35 6.13
N TRP A 237 3.30 0.67 5.49
CA TRP A 237 2.00 0.42 6.09
C TRP A 237 2.04 -0.79 7.01
N GLU A 238 1.56 -0.63 8.24
CA GLU A 238 1.47 -1.70 9.23
C GLU A 238 0.17 -1.62 10.01
N ASP A 239 -0.72 -2.56 9.75
CA ASP A 239 -2.00 -2.63 10.45
C ASP A 239 -1.90 -3.56 11.67
N MET A 240 -1.22 -3.02 12.69
CA MET A 240 -0.79 -3.73 13.91
C MET A 240 -1.60 -3.34 15.16
N CYS A 241 -2.65 -2.54 15.04
CA CYS A 241 -3.37 -1.97 16.19
C CYS A 241 -4.84 -2.39 16.20
N TYR A 242 -5.39 -2.54 17.40
CA TYR A 242 -6.80 -2.74 17.66
C TYR A 242 -7.30 -1.69 18.66
N ARG A 243 -8.63 -1.61 18.85
CA ARG A 243 -9.26 -0.62 19.74
C ARG A 243 -8.72 -0.63 21.18
N SER A 244 -8.15 -1.75 21.62
CA SER A 244 -7.67 -1.96 22.99
C SER A 244 -6.15 -2.12 23.10
N GLY A 245 -5.38 -1.88 22.03
CA GLY A 245 -3.92 -1.98 22.05
C GLY A 245 -3.33 -2.64 20.81
N LEU A 246 -2.05 -3.03 20.90
CA LEU A 246 -1.31 -3.65 19.79
C LEU A 246 -1.75 -5.11 19.59
N LEU A 247 -1.87 -5.53 18.32
CA LEU A 247 -2.11 -6.92 17.92
C LEU A 247 -0.86 -7.79 18.02
N VAL A 248 0.32 -7.15 18.10
CA VAL A 248 1.62 -7.81 18.20
C VAL A 248 2.38 -7.28 19.41
N SER A 249 3.09 -8.17 20.09
CA SER A 249 3.89 -7.79 21.26
C SER A 249 5.02 -6.83 20.87
N PRO A 250 5.28 -5.75 21.64
CA PRO A 250 6.45 -4.89 21.45
C PRO A 250 7.77 -5.66 21.42
N LYS A 251 7.86 -6.80 22.12
CA LYS A 251 9.04 -7.67 22.10
C LYS A 251 9.26 -8.26 20.70
N ILE A 252 8.22 -8.83 20.10
CA ILE A 252 8.25 -9.39 18.74
C ILE A 252 8.64 -8.31 17.73
N VAL A 253 8.05 -7.11 17.82
CA VAL A 253 8.41 -5.99 16.94
C VAL A 253 9.90 -5.67 17.05
N LYS A 254 10.43 -5.56 18.27
CA LYS A 254 11.84 -5.24 18.52
C LYS A 254 12.81 -6.32 18.03
N GLU A 255 12.44 -7.59 18.20
CA GLU A 255 13.33 -8.72 17.89
C GLU A 255 13.26 -9.11 16.42
N MET A 256 12.07 -9.09 15.80
CA MET A 256 11.86 -9.57 14.44
C MET A 256 11.80 -8.44 13.40
N MET A 257 11.10 -7.34 13.70
CA MET A 257 10.80 -6.32 12.68
C MET A 257 11.85 -5.20 12.66
N VAL A 258 12.28 -4.69 13.81
CA VAL A 258 13.24 -3.57 13.90
C VAL A 258 14.55 -3.85 13.16
N PRO A 259 15.20 -5.03 13.26
CA PRO A 259 16.41 -5.31 12.50
C PRO A 259 16.19 -5.21 10.98
N ARG A 260 15.02 -5.64 10.52
CA ARG A 260 14.62 -5.63 9.11
C ARG A 260 14.26 -4.25 8.60
N TYR A 261 13.55 -3.45 9.41
CA TYR A 261 13.37 -2.02 9.12
C TYR A 261 14.69 -1.28 9.05
N ARG A 262 15.67 -1.60 9.91
CA ARG A 262 17.00 -0.98 9.83
C ARG A 262 17.66 -1.23 8.49
N ILE A 263 17.63 -2.46 7.98
CA ILE A 263 18.14 -2.78 6.64
C ILE A 263 17.54 -1.85 5.57
N LEU A 264 16.20 -1.70 5.56
CA LEU A 264 15.52 -0.82 4.61
C LEU A 264 15.90 0.65 4.82
N THR A 265 15.80 1.16 6.05
CA THR A 265 16.07 2.57 6.36
C THR A 265 17.53 2.96 6.14
N ASP A 266 18.48 2.07 6.40
CA ASP A 266 19.90 2.35 6.19
C ASP A 266 20.24 2.37 4.69
N PHE A 267 19.59 1.52 3.88
CA PHE A 267 19.68 1.60 2.43
C PHE A 267 19.12 2.92 1.91
N LEU A 268 17.93 3.32 2.38
CA LEU A 268 17.25 4.56 1.97
C LEU A 268 18.05 5.82 2.34
N ARG A 269 18.55 5.90 3.59
CA ARG A 269 19.38 7.01 4.06
C ARG A 269 20.64 7.19 3.23
N LYS A 270 21.29 6.09 2.81
CA LYS A 270 22.47 6.14 1.92
C LYS A 270 22.17 6.77 0.56
N HIS A 271 20.91 6.77 0.13
CA HIS A 271 20.45 7.37 -1.12
C HIS A 271 19.73 8.72 -0.91
N GLY A 272 19.80 9.29 0.30
CA GLY A 272 19.28 10.64 0.60
C GLY A 272 17.77 10.70 0.83
N VAL A 273 17.14 9.58 1.21
CA VAL A 273 15.72 9.49 1.60
C VAL A 273 15.57 9.46 3.11
#